data_AF-A0A0D3CV28-F1
#
_entry.id   AF-A0A0D3CV28-F1
#
_cell.length_a   1.000
_cell.length_b   1.000
_cell.length_c   1.000
_cell.angle_alpha   90.00
_cell.angle_beta   90.00
_cell.angle_gamma   90.00
#
_symmetry.space_group_name_H-M   'P 1'
#
loop_
_entity.id
_entity.type
_entity.pdbx_description
1 polymer ?
#
loop_
_entity_poly.entity_id
_entity_poly.type
_entity_poly.pdbx_seq_one_letter_code
_entity_poly.pdbx_strand_id
1 'polypeptide(L)'
;MDAKRFELRSCWRDSISCLPDEVLSNILSLLPTTKQAASTCILSKRWRYLFTLVNNLYIDDSEKDDSETTTTTTTYLFPESFKSFVDATLSQTHPINKLSLRCHVGKDEDDPQKACVSGWITNVANRGARELDLRIKDKGIHYLPPRLFASETLVKLTIGTRLYLGTIPPNVSLPSLKTLFIDTVFFEYGDLCCVLLAGCPVLEELTVHHHNFSATPHTIASRTVKRLSVHYDSPIDVDNCSFMSFDLPKLVYLEYSHCALREYRQVSLESLVEAKLDLYPDRNAGERPDVTDLIMGMRNVDILHLSPVSVDVIYFYCWDGLPVFNNLVTLSMGGIKSKRGCKLLAYLLKQSPKLETLIIQDLNGYHRSVSMPLNKVKMLHILDYHGTALELKTFLQEFHCLVMVQLDITEAVEDSVQTKRDLMMLLGASLPSKCQFRVT
;
A
#
# COMPACT_ATOMS: atom_id res chain seq x y z
N MET A 1 -7.11 -16.83 62.53
CA MET A 1 -7.94 -15.76 63.12
C MET A 1 -7.06 -14.52 63.12
N ASP A 2 -7.27 -13.48 62.33
CA ASP A 2 -8.49 -13.00 61.71
C ASP A 2 -8.23 -12.32 60.37
N ALA A 3 -9.10 -12.65 59.41
CA ALA A 3 -9.22 -11.97 58.14
C ALA A 3 -9.74 -10.54 58.39
N LYS A 4 -8.93 -9.53 58.09
CA LYS A 4 -9.42 -8.16 57.95
C LYS A 4 -10.29 -8.09 56.70
N ARG A 5 -11.59 -8.16 56.95
CA ARG A 5 -12.71 -7.87 56.05
C ARG A 5 -12.34 -6.79 55.02
N PHE A 6 -12.28 -7.21 53.75
CA PHE A 6 -12.64 -6.34 52.63
C PHE A 6 -14.12 -6.02 52.80
N GLU A 7 -14.45 -4.87 53.35
CA GLU A 7 -15.81 -4.34 53.30
C GLU A 7 -16.13 -4.01 51.85
N LEU A 8 -16.76 -4.96 51.17
CA LEU A 8 -17.57 -4.76 49.97
C LEU A 8 -18.71 -3.80 50.35
N ARG A 9 -18.43 -2.49 50.33
CA ARG A 9 -19.47 -1.48 50.17
C ARG A 9 -20.15 -1.76 48.85
N SER A 10 -21.37 -2.26 48.94
CA SER A 10 -22.26 -2.58 47.83
C SER A 10 -22.26 -1.48 46.74
N CYS A 11 -21.59 -1.70 45.59
CA CYS A 11 -21.83 -0.95 44.35
C CYS A 11 -23.25 -1.32 43.88
N TRP A 12 -24.29 -0.66 44.42
CA TRP A 12 -25.56 -0.40 43.71
C TRP A 12 -25.39 0.74 42.69
N ARG A 13 -24.13 1.09 42.38
CA ARG A 13 -23.72 2.04 41.35
C ARG A 13 -23.16 1.24 40.18
N ASP A 14 -23.53 1.68 38.98
CA ASP A 14 -22.99 1.27 37.68
C ASP A 14 -21.56 0.71 37.78
N SER A 15 -21.40 -0.58 37.47
CA SER A 15 -20.12 -1.31 37.56
C SER A 15 -19.03 -0.67 36.71
N ILE A 16 -19.39 0.00 35.60
CA ILE A 16 -18.45 0.72 34.74
C ILE A 16 -17.92 1.95 35.48
N SER A 17 -18.78 2.66 36.20
CA SER A 17 -18.39 3.79 37.06
C SER A 17 -17.50 3.38 38.25
N CYS A 18 -17.37 2.09 38.59
CA CYS A 18 -16.45 1.61 39.64
C CYS A 18 -15.00 1.37 39.08
N LEU A 19 -14.76 1.51 37.75
CA LEU A 19 -13.43 1.36 37.12
C LEU A 19 -12.51 2.59 37.31
N PRO A 20 -11.17 2.47 37.28
CA PRO A 20 -10.23 3.61 37.27
C PRO A 20 -10.31 4.48 36.02
N ASP A 21 -9.89 5.75 36.13
CA ASP A 21 -9.97 6.72 35.03
C ASP A 21 -9.11 6.32 33.83
N GLU A 22 -7.95 5.71 34.05
CA GLU A 22 -7.07 5.22 32.99
C GLU A 22 -7.73 4.11 32.18
N VAL A 23 -8.47 3.21 32.85
CA VAL A 23 -9.19 2.11 32.20
C VAL A 23 -10.36 2.66 31.39
N LEU A 24 -11.10 3.63 31.94
CA LEU A 24 -12.22 4.25 31.24
C LEU A 24 -11.75 5.07 30.03
N SER A 25 -10.63 5.80 30.14
CA SER A 25 -10.02 6.51 29.02
C SER A 25 -9.58 5.55 27.91
N ASN A 26 -8.99 4.40 28.27
CA ASN A 26 -8.67 3.35 27.30
C ASN A 26 -9.93 2.80 26.62
N ILE A 27 -11.01 2.54 27.36
CA ILE A 27 -12.29 2.10 26.78
C ILE A 27 -12.81 3.15 25.78
N LEU A 28 -12.77 4.44 26.14
CA LEU A 28 -13.17 5.54 25.24
C LEU A 28 -12.30 5.60 23.97
N SER A 29 -11.01 5.31 24.07
CA SER A 29 -10.10 5.27 22.92
C SER A 29 -10.35 4.12 21.95
N LEU A 30 -11.08 3.09 22.38
CA LEU A 30 -11.50 1.95 21.55
C LEU A 30 -12.82 2.22 20.82
N LEU A 31 -13.49 3.34 21.11
CA LEU A 31 -14.70 3.69 20.39
C LEU A 31 -14.36 4.06 18.94
N PRO A 32 -15.19 3.63 17.96
CA PRO A 32 -14.96 3.87 16.54
C PRO A 32 -14.67 5.33 16.15
N THR A 33 -15.29 6.31 16.83
CA THR A 33 -15.12 7.74 16.52
C THR A 33 -15.01 8.60 17.77
N THR A 34 -14.33 9.74 17.65
CA THR A 34 -14.25 10.73 18.73
C THR A 34 -15.62 11.31 19.07
N LYS A 35 -16.55 11.38 18.10
CA LYS A 35 -17.93 11.80 18.32
C LYS A 35 -18.68 10.85 19.26
N GLN A 36 -18.47 9.53 19.12
CA GLN A 36 -19.03 8.54 20.04
C GLN A 36 -18.38 8.63 21.43
N ALA A 37 -17.07 8.85 21.50
CA ALA A 37 -16.40 9.07 22.80
C ALA A 37 -16.91 10.35 23.48
N ALA A 38 -17.08 11.44 22.74
CA ALA A 38 -17.59 12.70 23.25
C ALA A 38 -19.04 12.59 23.73
N SER A 39 -19.89 11.78 23.07
CA SER A 39 -21.30 11.62 23.47
C SER A 39 -21.45 11.04 24.88
N THR A 40 -20.46 10.27 25.36
CA THR A 40 -20.44 9.75 26.75
C THR A 40 -20.33 10.86 27.80
N CYS A 41 -19.94 12.09 27.44
CA CYS A 41 -19.84 13.23 28.35
C CYS A 41 -21.18 13.63 28.99
N ILE A 42 -22.32 13.16 28.43
CA ILE A 42 -23.65 13.39 28.99
C ILE A 42 -23.95 12.48 30.19
N LEU A 43 -23.21 11.37 30.34
CA LEU A 43 -23.47 10.36 31.37
C LEU A 43 -23.17 10.89 32.78
N SER A 44 -22.07 11.64 32.95
CA SER A 44 -21.77 12.33 34.20
C SER A 44 -20.65 13.37 34.03
N LYS A 45 -20.43 14.19 35.06
CA LYS A 45 -19.29 15.13 35.13
C LYS A 45 -17.93 14.41 34.99
N ARG A 46 -17.82 13.16 35.47
CA ARG A 46 -16.60 12.35 35.37
C ARG A 46 -16.31 11.95 33.93
N TRP A 47 -17.32 11.48 33.20
CA TRP A 47 -17.16 11.12 31.78
C TRP A 47 -16.75 12.30 30.90
N ARG A 48 -17.19 13.52 31.25
CA ARG A 48 -16.70 14.74 30.60
C ARG A 48 -15.20 14.96 30.78
N TYR A 49 -14.65 14.67 31.96
CA TYR A 49 -13.21 14.73 32.20
C TYR A 49 -12.47 13.57 31.52
N LEU A 50 -13.03 12.35 31.56
CA LEU A 50 -12.41 11.18 30.93
C LEU A 50 -12.22 11.34 29.43
N PHE A 51 -13.17 11.97 28.75
CA PHE A 51 -13.03 12.29 27.33
C PHE A 51 -11.79 13.16 27.06
N THR A 52 -11.41 14.06 27.98
CA THR A 52 -10.23 14.93 27.77
C THR A 52 -8.90 14.19 27.85
N LEU A 53 -8.91 12.96 28.39
CA LEU A 53 -7.73 12.09 28.44
C LEU A 53 -7.55 11.27 27.15
N VAL A 54 -8.53 11.27 26.25
CA VAL A 54 -8.45 10.56 24.97
C VAL A 54 -7.48 11.30 24.04
N ASN A 55 -6.32 10.70 23.80
CA ASN A 55 -5.23 11.31 23.01
C ASN A 55 -5.16 10.81 21.56
N ASN A 56 -6.02 9.87 21.18
CA ASN A 56 -6.19 9.38 19.82
C ASN A 56 -7.56 9.83 19.29
N LEU A 57 -7.54 10.76 18.35
CA LEU A 57 -8.75 11.40 17.84
C LEU A 57 -9.04 10.91 16.41
N TYR A 58 -10.27 10.47 16.18
CA TYR A 58 -10.83 10.16 14.86
C TYR A 58 -12.05 11.07 14.61
N ILE A 59 -11.85 12.05 13.75
CA ILE A 59 -12.80 13.10 13.42
C ILE A 59 -13.11 12.98 11.93
N ASP A 60 -14.39 12.80 11.62
CA ASP A 60 -14.86 12.53 10.27
C ASP A 60 -16.14 13.31 9.98
N ASP A 61 -16.10 14.13 8.94
CA ASP A 61 -17.25 14.89 8.44
C ASP A 61 -18.00 14.16 7.31
N SER A 62 -17.50 13.02 6.82
CA SER A 62 -18.03 12.37 5.61
C SER A 62 -19.26 11.48 5.84
N GLU A 63 -20.13 11.78 6.81
CA GLU A 63 -21.32 10.94 7.12
C GLU A 63 -22.35 10.82 5.96
N LYS A 64 -22.10 11.38 4.76
CA LYS A 64 -22.94 11.23 3.56
C LYS A 64 -22.11 11.30 2.27
N ASP A 65 -21.65 10.18 1.73
CA ASP A 65 -21.09 10.14 0.37
C ASP A 65 -21.30 8.75 -0.27
N ASP A 66 -22.56 8.40 -0.58
CA ASP A 66 -22.93 7.16 -1.30
C ASP A 66 -23.80 7.42 -2.55
N SER A 67 -23.88 8.67 -3.05
CA SER A 67 -24.58 8.92 -4.31
C SER A 67 -23.81 9.88 -5.21
N GLU A 68 -23.03 9.32 -6.14
CA GLU A 68 -22.51 9.99 -7.33
C GLU A 68 -23.61 10.35 -8.36
N THR A 69 -24.78 10.78 -7.90
CA THR A 69 -25.87 11.19 -8.77
C THR A 69 -26.62 12.37 -8.19
N THR A 70 -26.07 13.57 -8.30
CA THR A 70 -26.86 14.77 -8.63
C THR A 70 -25.96 15.90 -9.11
N THR A 71 -26.22 16.35 -10.33
CA THR A 71 -25.72 17.54 -11.00
C THR A 71 -26.26 18.83 -10.36
N THR A 72 -25.95 19.05 -9.09
CA THR A 72 -26.22 20.32 -8.41
C THR A 72 -24.98 20.81 -7.69
N THR A 73 -24.64 22.07 -7.96
CA THR A 73 -23.57 22.89 -7.40
C THR A 73 -23.75 23.11 -5.88
N THR A 74 -23.77 22.04 -5.09
CA THR A 74 -23.77 22.12 -3.63
C THR A 74 -22.32 22.22 -3.16
N THR A 75 -21.98 23.33 -2.53
CA THR A 75 -20.67 23.59 -1.92
C THR A 75 -20.42 22.54 -0.84
N TYR A 76 -19.49 21.62 -1.10
CA TYR A 76 -19.10 20.53 -0.18
C TYR A 76 -18.26 21.09 0.98
N LEU A 77 -18.85 21.90 1.85
CA LEU A 77 -18.20 22.44 3.04
C LEU A 77 -18.62 21.65 4.26
N PHE A 78 -17.69 21.44 5.20
CA PHE A 78 -18.09 20.95 6.51
C PHE A 78 -19.01 21.97 7.23
N PRO A 79 -20.02 21.50 7.98
CA PRO A 79 -20.97 22.37 8.67
C PRO A 79 -20.35 23.05 9.89
N GLU A 80 -20.91 24.19 10.33
CA GLU A 80 -20.44 24.89 11.54
C GLU A 80 -20.52 24.03 12.81
N SER A 81 -21.44 23.07 12.86
CA SER A 81 -21.53 22.10 13.95
C SER A 81 -20.31 21.19 14.02
N PHE A 82 -19.77 20.77 12.87
CA PHE A 82 -18.51 20.04 12.79
C PHE A 82 -17.36 20.92 13.27
N LYS A 83 -17.27 22.15 12.74
CA LYS A 83 -16.25 23.12 13.17
C LYS A 83 -16.25 23.32 14.69
N SER A 84 -17.42 23.61 15.26
CA SER A 84 -17.61 23.82 16.69
C SER A 84 -17.22 22.59 17.52
N PHE A 85 -17.51 21.39 17.02
CA PHE A 85 -17.11 20.14 17.68
C PHE A 85 -15.59 19.96 17.67
N VAL A 86 -14.93 20.21 16.54
CA VAL A 86 -13.46 20.10 16.44
C VAL A 86 -12.79 21.16 17.30
N ASP A 87 -13.25 22.42 17.25
CA ASP A 87 -12.76 23.51 18.08
C ASP A 87 -12.89 23.17 19.58
N ALA A 88 -14.06 22.67 20.00
CA ALA A 88 -14.27 22.26 21.39
C ALA A 88 -13.36 21.09 21.80
N THR A 89 -13.18 20.10 20.93
CA THR A 89 -12.30 18.95 21.19
C THR A 89 -10.84 19.37 21.30
N LEU A 90 -10.39 20.24 20.40
CA LEU A 90 -9.02 20.75 20.36
C LEU A 90 -8.77 21.94 21.29
N SER A 91 -9.78 22.46 22.00
CA SER A 91 -9.61 23.54 22.99
C SER A 91 -8.85 23.09 24.25
N GLN A 92 -8.84 21.78 24.52
CA GLN A 92 -8.16 21.17 25.67
C GLN A 92 -6.65 21.28 25.51
N THR A 93 -5.84 21.20 26.57
CA THR A 93 -4.36 21.35 26.48
C THR A 93 -3.59 20.03 26.54
N HIS A 94 -4.28 18.90 26.65
CA HIS A 94 -3.64 17.60 26.78
C HIS A 94 -2.86 17.21 25.51
N PRO A 95 -1.75 16.46 25.65
CA PRO A 95 -1.00 15.93 24.52
C PRO A 95 -1.89 15.08 23.62
N ILE A 96 -1.79 15.28 22.31
CA ILE A 96 -2.45 14.46 21.30
C ILE A 96 -1.39 13.53 20.73
N ASN A 97 -1.63 12.22 20.80
CA ASN A 97 -0.73 11.24 20.22
C ASN A 97 -1.03 11.03 18.73
N LYS A 98 -2.32 10.90 18.39
CA LYS A 98 -2.80 10.66 17.04
C LYS A 98 -4.01 11.53 16.71
N LEU A 99 -4.03 12.11 15.51
CA LEU A 99 -5.23 12.70 14.93
C LEU A 99 -5.46 12.10 13.54
N SER A 100 -6.68 11.61 13.30
CA SER A 100 -7.24 11.35 11.98
C SER A 100 -8.33 12.38 11.73
N LEU A 101 -8.13 13.21 10.72
CA LEU A 101 -9.05 14.26 10.32
C LEU A 101 -9.49 14.02 8.87
N ARG A 102 -10.80 13.83 8.68
CA ARG A 102 -11.42 13.77 7.35
C ARG A 102 -12.42 14.90 7.21
N CYS A 103 -12.24 15.75 6.20
CA CYS A 103 -13.12 16.89 5.99
C CYS A 103 -13.11 17.38 4.54
N HIS A 104 -14.16 18.13 4.18
CA HIS A 104 -14.32 18.76 2.87
C HIS A 104 -14.22 20.29 3.02
N VAL A 105 -13.37 20.92 2.20
CA VAL A 105 -13.17 22.37 2.21
C VAL A 105 -13.56 22.99 0.88
N GLY A 106 -13.81 24.30 0.90
CA GLY A 106 -14.23 25.04 -0.28
C GLY A 106 -13.11 25.20 -1.30
N LYS A 107 -13.48 25.62 -2.51
CA LYS A 107 -12.54 25.78 -3.63
C LYS A 107 -11.67 27.02 -3.47
N ASP A 108 -12.23 28.11 -2.96
CA ASP A 108 -11.57 29.41 -2.89
C ASP A 108 -10.40 29.37 -1.90
N GLU A 109 -9.32 30.09 -2.20
CA GLU A 109 -8.12 30.09 -1.37
C GLU A 109 -8.38 30.75 0.00
N ASP A 110 -9.17 31.83 0.02
CA ASP A 110 -9.55 32.57 1.22
C ASP A 110 -10.74 31.96 1.98
N ASP A 111 -11.08 30.70 1.70
CA ASP A 111 -12.19 30.02 2.34
C ASP A 111 -11.90 29.85 3.86
N PRO A 112 -12.76 30.37 4.77
CA PRO A 112 -12.54 30.33 6.21
C PRO A 112 -12.32 28.91 6.76
N GLN A 113 -12.87 27.89 6.10
CA GLN A 113 -12.74 26.50 6.49
C GLN A 113 -11.29 26.00 6.30
N LYS A 114 -10.58 26.48 5.27
CA LYS A 114 -9.15 26.17 5.08
C LYS A 114 -8.31 26.73 6.22
N ALA A 115 -8.61 27.96 6.66
CA ALA A 115 -7.95 28.56 7.82
C ALA A 115 -8.23 27.80 9.12
N CYS A 116 -9.46 27.31 9.31
CA CYS A 116 -9.82 26.46 10.45
C CYS A 116 -9.00 25.16 10.46
N VAL A 117 -8.96 24.44 9.33
CA VAL A 117 -8.19 23.19 9.18
C VAL A 117 -6.70 23.42 9.44
N SER A 118 -6.14 24.49 8.89
CA SER A 118 -4.74 24.89 9.15
C SER A 118 -4.48 25.17 10.64
N GLY A 119 -5.42 25.85 11.31
CA GLY A 119 -5.37 26.08 12.76
C GLY A 119 -5.41 24.79 13.56
N TRP A 120 -6.29 23.84 13.20
CA TRP A 120 -6.38 22.53 13.85
C TRP A 120 -5.10 21.72 13.72
N ILE A 121 -4.56 21.63 12.51
CA ILE A 121 -3.30 20.91 12.24
C ILE A 121 -2.14 21.56 13.01
N THR A 122 -2.04 22.89 12.99
CA THR A 122 -1.00 23.63 13.74
C THR A 122 -1.09 23.37 15.23
N ASN A 123 -2.30 23.39 15.79
CA ASN A 123 -2.54 23.12 17.21
C ASN A 123 -2.09 21.70 17.60
N VAL A 124 -2.44 20.69 16.80
CA VAL A 124 -2.06 19.31 17.06
C VAL A 124 -0.55 19.09 16.89
N ALA A 125 0.07 19.69 15.87
CA ALA A 125 1.52 19.64 15.68
C ALA A 125 2.27 20.27 16.87
N ASN A 126 1.78 21.39 17.42
CA ASN A 126 2.37 22.05 18.59
C ASN A 126 2.31 21.21 19.88
N ARG A 127 1.41 20.23 19.94
CA ARG A 127 1.29 19.32 21.09
C ARG A 127 2.16 18.07 20.97
N GLY A 128 2.98 17.98 19.93
CA GLY A 128 3.90 16.87 19.75
C GLY A 128 3.24 15.59 19.25
N ALA A 129 2.23 15.71 18.38
CA ALA A 129 1.60 14.54 17.78
C ALA A 129 2.60 13.64 17.05
N ARG A 130 2.40 12.33 17.19
CA ARG A 130 3.25 11.29 16.60
C ARG A 130 2.65 10.72 15.32
N GLU A 131 1.33 10.73 15.19
CA GLU A 131 0.63 10.26 14.00
C GLU A 131 -0.42 11.29 13.53
N LEU A 132 -0.36 11.65 12.25
CA LEU A 132 -1.36 12.49 11.60
C LEU A 132 -1.88 11.78 10.35
N ASP A 133 -3.20 11.59 10.28
CA ASP A 133 -3.92 11.12 9.08
C ASP A 133 -4.85 12.24 8.60
N LEU A 134 -4.44 12.92 7.53
CA LEU A 134 -5.11 14.09 7.00
C LEU A 134 -5.75 13.73 5.66
N ARG A 135 -7.06 13.49 5.65
CA ARG A 135 -7.83 13.24 4.42
C ARG A 135 -8.76 14.39 4.12
N ILE A 136 -8.19 15.39 3.49
CA ILE A 136 -8.87 16.63 3.15
C ILE A 136 -9.27 16.53 1.67
N LYS A 137 -10.53 16.76 1.35
CA LYS A 137 -10.96 16.96 -0.04
C LYS A 137 -11.06 18.46 -0.32
N ASP A 138 -10.26 18.94 -1.26
CA ASP A 138 -10.19 20.35 -1.68
C ASP A 138 -10.28 20.41 -3.22
N LYS A 139 -11.13 21.28 -3.76
CA LYS A 139 -11.27 21.47 -5.21
C LYS A 139 -10.32 22.53 -5.78
N GLY A 140 -9.57 23.21 -4.92
CA GLY A 140 -8.55 24.20 -5.26
C GLY A 140 -7.20 23.82 -4.68
N ILE A 141 -6.35 24.85 -4.50
CA ILE A 141 -5.03 24.70 -3.89
C ILE A 141 -5.18 24.65 -2.37
N HIS A 142 -4.53 23.67 -1.74
CA HIS A 142 -4.51 23.51 -0.29
C HIS A 142 -3.10 23.77 0.26
N TYR A 143 -2.99 24.71 1.21
CA TYR A 143 -1.74 25.01 1.90
C TYR A 143 -1.73 24.33 3.28
N LEU A 144 -0.85 23.35 3.44
CA LEU A 144 -0.60 22.74 4.75
C LEU A 144 0.27 23.68 5.61
N PRO A 145 0.00 23.80 6.92
CA PRO A 145 0.71 24.76 7.76
C PRO A 145 2.20 24.41 7.89
N PRO A 146 3.12 25.39 7.86
CA PRO A 146 4.56 25.14 8.00
C PRO A 146 4.95 24.37 9.27
N ARG A 147 4.16 24.53 10.34
CA ARG A 147 4.39 23.82 11.59
C ARG A 147 4.27 22.31 11.47
N LEU A 148 3.45 21.81 10.54
CA LEU A 148 3.37 20.39 10.21
C LEU A 148 4.72 19.87 9.74
N PHE A 149 5.36 20.59 8.82
CA PHE A 149 6.63 20.23 8.18
C PHE A 149 7.87 20.49 9.04
N ALA A 150 7.71 21.11 10.21
CA ALA A 150 8.76 21.37 11.19
C ALA A 150 8.57 20.56 12.49
N SER A 151 7.78 19.48 12.44
CA SER A 151 7.48 18.66 13.60
C SER A 151 8.62 17.69 13.91
N GLU A 152 9.16 17.79 15.13
CA GLU A 152 10.22 16.90 15.62
C GLU A 152 9.68 15.56 16.15
N THR A 153 8.38 15.47 16.41
CA THR A 153 7.74 14.31 17.06
C THR A 153 7.00 13.40 16.08
N LEU A 154 6.70 13.89 14.88
CA LEU A 154 5.86 13.19 13.91
C LEU A 154 6.60 11.96 13.37
N VAL A 155 6.02 10.78 13.58
CA VAL A 155 6.56 9.48 13.17
C VAL A 155 5.85 8.93 11.94
N LYS A 156 4.53 9.16 11.85
CA LYS A 156 3.70 8.75 10.71
C LYS A 156 2.84 9.90 10.21
N LEU A 157 2.88 10.12 8.91
CA LEU A 157 2.09 11.12 8.22
C LEU A 157 1.35 10.48 7.06
N THR A 158 0.04 10.66 7.04
CA THR A 158 -0.82 10.36 5.91
C THR A 158 -1.41 11.67 5.40
N ILE A 159 -1.28 11.94 4.11
CA ILE A 159 -1.90 13.09 3.44
C ILE A 159 -2.68 12.59 2.23
N GLY A 160 -3.95 12.98 2.12
CA GLY A 160 -4.63 13.07 0.83
C GLY A 160 -6.07 12.52 0.74
N THR A 161 -6.66 12.83 -0.41
CA THR A 161 -7.72 12.11 -1.19
C THR A 161 -8.25 13.09 -2.24
N ARG A 162 -7.41 13.42 -3.24
CA ARG A 162 -7.55 14.45 -4.30
C ARG A 162 -7.20 15.87 -3.86
N LEU A 163 -5.98 16.05 -3.34
CA LEU A 163 -5.45 17.36 -2.96
C LEU A 163 -4.50 17.90 -4.03
N TYR A 164 -4.65 19.18 -4.39
CA TYR A 164 -3.58 19.94 -5.02
C TYR A 164 -2.85 20.71 -3.92
N LEU A 165 -1.66 20.27 -3.53
CA LEU A 165 -0.89 20.98 -2.52
C LEU A 165 -0.24 22.22 -3.16
N GLY A 166 -0.40 23.36 -2.49
CA GLY A 166 0.41 24.53 -2.79
C GLY A 166 1.87 24.29 -2.41
N THR A 167 2.72 25.25 -2.77
CA THR A 167 4.16 25.22 -2.49
C THR A 167 4.51 24.73 -1.08
N ILE A 168 5.35 23.70 -1.01
CA ILE A 168 5.84 23.19 0.27
C ILE A 168 6.91 24.16 0.81
N PRO A 169 6.90 24.49 2.11
CA PRO A 169 7.95 25.33 2.71
C PRO A 169 9.35 24.74 2.46
N PRO A 170 10.36 25.54 2.06
CA PRO A 170 11.67 25.01 1.68
C PRO A 170 12.47 24.42 2.85
N ASN A 171 12.09 24.73 4.08
CA ASN A 171 12.76 24.32 5.31
C ASN A 171 12.06 23.13 6.00
N VAL A 172 11.59 22.14 5.23
CA VAL A 172 11.03 20.90 5.81
C VAL A 172 12.08 20.22 6.68
N SER A 173 11.68 19.92 7.92
CA SER A 173 12.47 19.15 8.86
C SER A 173 11.54 18.25 9.67
N LEU A 174 11.52 16.97 9.29
CA LEU A 174 10.73 15.92 9.92
C LEU A 174 11.68 14.81 10.42
N PRO A 175 12.49 15.10 11.47
CA PRO A 175 13.61 14.24 11.87
C PRO A 175 13.18 12.89 12.46
N SER A 176 11.92 12.73 12.83
CA SER A 176 11.37 11.49 13.41
C SER A 176 10.47 10.72 12.45
N LEU A 177 10.20 11.23 11.24
CA LEU A 177 9.22 10.64 10.33
C LEU A 177 9.77 9.36 9.69
N LYS A 178 9.11 8.24 9.99
CA LYS A 178 9.47 6.90 9.49
C LYS A 178 8.54 6.38 8.40
N THR A 179 7.27 6.81 8.42
CA THR A 179 6.26 6.34 7.48
C THR A 179 5.51 7.53 6.88
N LEU A 180 5.49 7.58 5.54
CA LEU A 180 4.74 8.58 4.77
C LEU A 180 3.78 7.87 3.81
N PHE A 181 2.49 8.18 3.92
CA PHE A 181 1.46 7.69 3.00
C PHE A 181 0.84 8.88 2.26
N ILE A 182 0.84 8.80 0.94
CA ILE A 182 0.35 9.81 0.03
C ILE A 182 -0.82 9.21 -0.75
N ASP A 183 -2.00 9.81 -0.62
CA ASP A 183 -3.21 9.37 -1.30
C ASP A 183 -3.76 10.44 -2.24
N THR A 184 -3.49 10.28 -3.52
CA THR A 184 -4.06 11.08 -4.60
C THR A 184 -3.76 12.57 -4.36
N VAL A 185 -2.47 12.90 -4.28
CA VAL A 185 -1.97 14.26 -3.99
C VAL A 185 -1.12 14.75 -5.15
N PHE A 186 -1.43 15.93 -5.69
CA PHE A 186 -0.58 16.60 -6.67
C PHE A 186 0.45 17.48 -5.96
N PHE A 187 1.71 17.31 -6.35
CA PHE A 187 2.84 18.15 -5.96
C PHE A 187 3.32 18.99 -7.14
N GLU A 188 3.81 20.20 -6.86
CA GLU A 188 4.62 20.94 -7.82
C GLU A 188 5.90 20.16 -8.20
N TYR A 189 6.47 20.46 -9.37
CA TYR A 189 7.60 19.68 -9.90
C TYR A 189 8.79 19.70 -8.95
N GLY A 190 9.17 18.53 -8.45
CA GLY A 190 10.30 18.34 -7.55
C GLY A 190 9.96 18.48 -6.06
N ASP A 191 8.80 19.02 -5.67
CA ASP A 191 8.47 19.27 -4.26
C ASP A 191 8.48 17.99 -3.43
N LEU A 192 7.96 16.87 -3.96
CA LEU A 192 8.01 15.62 -3.22
C LEU A 192 9.47 15.20 -2.94
N CYS A 193 10.32 15.13 -3.96
CA CYS A 193 11.69 14.61 -3.80
C CYS A 193 12.65 15.60 -3.17
N CYS A 194 12.70 16.81 -3.72
CA CYS A 194 13.70 17.81 -3.40
C CYS A 194 13.39 18.58 -2.12
N VAL A 195 12.13 18.59 -1.67
CA VAL A 195 11.69 19.35 -0.49
C VAL A 195 11.18 18.41 0.60
N LEU A 196 10.09 17.67 0.36
CA LEU A 196 9.45 16.86 1.39
C LEU A 196 10.32 15.66 1.81
N LEU A 197 10.70 14.80 0.87
CA LEU A 197 11.52 13.61 1.16
C LEU A 197 12.93 13.98 1.62
N ALA A 198 13.52 15.05 1.07
CA ALA A 198 14.81 15.57 1.50
C ALA A 198 14.81 16.03 2.96
N GLY A 199 13.68 16.55 3.46
CA GLY A 199 13.49 16.94 4.86
C GLY A 199 13.20 15.79 5.84
N CYS A 200 13.15 14.54 5.37
CA CYS A 200 12.83 13.35 6.17
C CYS A 200 14.03 12.40 6.31
N PRO A 201 15.02 12.69 7.18
CA PRO A 201 16.29 11.97 7.23
C PRO A 201 16.22 10.54 7.79
N VAL A 202 15.07 10.10 8.30
CA VAL A 202 14.87 8.75 8.86
C VAL A 202 13.69 7.99 8.23
N LEU A 203 13.18 8.46 7.09
CA LEU A 203 12.04 7.84 6.42
C LEU A 203 12.38 6.42 5.95
N GLU A 204 11.61 5.42 6.40
CA GLU A 204 11.84 4.01 6.07
C GLU A 204 10.80 3.47 5.08
N GLU A 205 9.55 3.94 5.19
CA GLU A 205 8.42 3.47 4.39
C GLU A 205 7.72 4.62 3.68
N LEU A 206 7.59 4.51 2.36
CA LEU A 206 6.85 5.43 1.50
C LEU A 206 5.79 4.66 0.73
N THR A 207 4.55 5.16 0.78
CA THR A 207 3.45 4.64 -0.02
C THR A 207 2.80 5.78 -0.79
N VAL A 208 2.61 5.59 -2.09
CA VAL A 208 2.06 6.57 -3.03
C VAL A 208 0.94 5.90 -3.81
N HIS A 209 -0.30 6.27 -3.51
CA HIS A 209 -1.48 5.78 -4.22
C HIS A 209 -2.10 6.94 -4.99
N HIS A 210 -2.50 6.73 -6.24
CA HIS A 210 -3.23 7.72 -7.02
C HIS A 210 -4.39 7.04 -7.75
N HIS A 211 -5.59 7.57 -7.53
CA HIS A 211 -6.81 7.07 -8.14
C HIS A 211 -7.50 8.14 -8.98
N ASN A 212 -7.69 7.91 -10.28
CA ASN A 212 -8.41 8.80 -11.21
C ASN A 212 -8.00 10.28 -11.10
N PHE A 213 -6.71 10.57 -11.03
CA PHE A 213 -6.17 11.90 -10.79
C PHE A 213 -4.84 12.05 -11.52
N SER A 214 -4.58 13.22 -12.14
CA SER A 214 -3.28 13.46 -12.77
C SER A 214 -2.19 13.34 -11.70
N ALA A 215 -1.27 12.43 -11.97
CA ALA A 215 -0.30 11.96 -11.00
C ALA A 215 1.04 12.71 -11.11
N THR A 216 1.47 13.31 -9.99
CA THR A 216 2.87 13.61 -9.70
C THR A 216 3.21 12.90 -8.38
N PRO A 217 4.38 12.24 -8.29
CA PRO A 217 5.61 12.63 -8.97
C PRO A 217 6.09 11.69 -10.09
N HIS A 218 6.87 12.25 -11.02
CA HIS A 218 7.63 11.52 -12.05
C HIS A 218 8.99 11.03 -11.57
N THR A 219 9.35 11.33 -10.33
CA THR A 219 10.63 11.01 -9.73
C THR A 219 10.39 10.72 -8.27
N ILE A 220 10.97 9.63 -7.76
CA ILE A 220 10.99 9.28 -6.35
C ILE A 220 12.45 9.07 -5.96
N ALA A 221 12.97 9.97 -5.13
CA ALA A 221 14.37 9.99 -4.71
C ALA A 221 14.46 10.10 -3.19
N SER A 222 15.21 9.18 -2.57
CA SER A 222 15.48 9.18 -1.14
C SER A 222 16.68 8.29 -0.80
N ARG A 223 17.48 8.72 0.17
CA ARG A 223 18.66 7.97 0.66
C ARG A 223 18.36 7.08 1.88
N THR A 224 17.12 7.06 2.34
CA THR A 224 16.72 6.46 3.63
C THR A 224 15.63 5.41 3.47
N VAL A 225 14.74 5.57 2.49
CA VAL A 225 13.60 4.68 2.24
C VAL A 225 14.08 3.26 1.95
N LYS A 226 13.47 2.30 2.63
CA LYS A 226 13.72 0.86 2.52
C LYS A 226 12.55 0.11 1.88
N ARG A 227 11.33 0.63 2.01
CA ARG A 227 10.12 0.03 1.43
C ARG A 227 9.33 1.08 0.67
N LEU A 228 9.03 0.78 -0.59
CA LEU A 228 8.26 1.64 -1.47
C LEU A 228 7.08 0.86 -2.03
N SER A 229 5.90 1.47 -1.98
CA SER A 229 4.67 0.98 -2.60
C SER A 229 4.07 2.09 -3.44
N VAL A 230 3.90 1.84 -4.74
CA VAL A 230 3.45 2.83 -5.70
C VAL A 230 2.34 2.22 -6.54
N HIS A 231 1.15 2.80 -6.46
CA HIS A 231 -0.04 2.31 -7.12
C HIS A 231 -0.75 3.45 -7.85
N TYR A 232 -0.73 3.39 -9.17
CA TYR A 232 -1.42 4.32 -10.04
C TYR A 232 -2.58 3.59 -10.72
N ASP A 233 -3.79 3.93 -10.31
CA ASP A 233 -5.04 3.42 -10.87
C ASP A 233 -5.74 4.58 -11.59
N SER A 234 -5.27 4.86 -12.81
CA SER A 234 -5.95 5.83 -13.68
C SER A 234 -6.07 5.31 -15.12
N PRO A 235 -7.30 5.06 -15.61
CA PRO A 235 -7.56 4.76 -17.01
C PRO A 235 -7.66 6.02 -17.89
N ILE A 236 -7.70 7.21 -17.28
CA ILE A 236 -8.02 8.49 -17.94
C ILE A 236 -7.02 9.53 -17.41
N ASP A 237 -6.28 10.15 -18.32
CA ASP A 237 -5.38 11.27 -18.06
C ASP A 237 -4.23 10.99 -17.08
N VAL A 238 -3.35 10.05 -17.47
CA VAL A 238 -1.93 10.34 -17.26
C VAL A 238 -1.71 11.60 -18.09
N ASP A 239 -1.37 12.73 -17.47
CA ASP A 239 -0.76 13.84 -18.21
C ASP A 239 0.29 13.24 -19.16
N ASN A 240 0.62 13.90 -20.27
CA ASN A 240 1.63 13.47 -21.27
C ASN A 240 3.03 13.07 -20.70
N CYS A 241 3.19 13.04 -19.39
CA CYS A 241 4.21 12.42 -18.58
C CYS A 241 4.55 11.01 -19.05
N SER A 242 5.59 11.01 -19.86
CA SER A 242 6.15 9.85 -20.53
C SER A 242 7.13 9.06 -19.67
N PHE A 243 7.40 9.48 -18.43
CA PHE A 243 8.52 8.92 -17.68
C PHE A 243 8.35 8.80 -16.16
N MET A 244 9.14 7.88 -15.59
CA MET A 244 9.32 7.72 -14.15
C MET A 244 10.81 7.54 -13.79
N SER A 245 11.23 8.00 -12.61
CA SER A 245 12.60 7.84 -12.11
C SER A 245 12.63 7.36 -10.66
N PHE A 246 13.60 6.51 -10.34
CA PHE A 246 13.80 5.97 -8.99
C PHE A 246 15.25 6.14 -8.56
N ASP A 247 15.51 7.02 -7.60
CA ASP A 247 16.84 7.16 -6.96
C ASP A 247 16.77 6.74 -5.49
N LEU A 248 16.80 5.42 -5.27
CA LEU A 248 16.54 4.82 -3.96
C LEU A 248 17.61 3.75 -3.66
N PRO A 249 18.87 4.14 -3.42
CA PRO A 249 19.99 3.21 -3.31
C PRO A 249 19.88 2.23 -2.12
N LYS A 250 19.06 2.53 -1.11
CA LYS A 250 18.83 1.67 0.07
C LYS A 250 17.48 0.94 0.05
N LEU A 251 16.74 1.00 -1.06
CA LEU A 251 15.47 0.30 -1.18
C LEU A 251 15.67 -1.20 -1.12
N VAL A 252 14.87 -1.90 -0.31
CA VAL A 252 14.92 -3.36 -0.11
C VAL A 252 13.66 -4.02 -0.67
N TYR A 253 12.51 -3.33 -0.60
CA TYR A 253 11.23 -3.81 -1.10
C TYR A 253 10.59 -2.76 -2.02
N LEU A 254 10.17 -3.19 -3.21
CA LEU A 254 9.40 -2.40 -4.17
C LEU A 254 8.10 -3.11 -4.52
N GLU A 255 6.99 -2.40 -4.42
CA GLU A 255 5.73 -2.74 -5.05
C GLU A 255 5.34 -1.62 -6.01
N TYR A 256 5.17 -1.95 -7.28
CA TYR A 256 4.93 -0.98 -8.34
C TYR A 256 3.82 -1.45 -9.27
N SER A 257 2.72 -0.71 -9.28
CA SER A 257 1.56 -0.91 -10.15
C SER A 257 1.29 0.37 -10.94
N HIS A 258 1.45 0.32 -12.26
CA HIS A 258 1.23 1.46 -13.15
C HIS A 258 1.11 1.03 -14.62
N CYS A 259 0.71 1.95 -15.50
CA CYS A 259 0.79 1.72 -16.92
C CYS A 259 2.26 1.67 -17.38
N ALA A 260 2.50 0.96 -18.48
CA ALA A 260 3.80 0.95 -19.13
C ALA A 260 4.09 2.33 -19.73
N LEU A 261 4.95 3.09 -19.05
CA LEU A 261 5.40 4.41 -19.49
C LEU A 261 6.37 4.31 -20.69
N ARG A 262 6.60 5.44 -21.34
CA ARG A 262 7.54 5.53 -22.48
C ARG A 262 9.00 5.44 -22.06
N GLU A 263 9.33 5.90 -20.86
CA GLU A 263 10.71 5.99 -20.40
C GLU A 263 10.81 5.77 -18.90
N TYR A 264 11.83 5.03 -18.46
CA TYR A 264 12.17 4.93 -17.04
C TYR A 264 13.56 5.51 -16.84
N ARG A 265 13.62 6.79 -16.49
CA ARG A 265 14.88 7.52 -16.35
C ARG A 265 15.56 7.16 -15.04
N GLN A 266 16.86 6.94 -15.06
CA GLN A 266 17.70 6.81 -13.87
C GLN A 266 17.07 5.91 -12.79
N VAL A 267 17.14 4.60 -13.01
CA VAL A 267 16.61 3.58 -12.07
C VAL A 267 17.75 3.04 -11.21
N SER A 268 17.98 3.68 -10.07
CA SER A 268 18.98 3.33 -9.05
C SER A 268 18.32 2.57 -7.90
N LEU A 269 18.38 1.24 -7.98
CA LEU A 269 17.75 0.29 -7.04
C LEU A 269 18.76 -0.77 -6.56
N GLU A 270 20.00 -0.35 -6.25
CA GLU A 270 21.14 -1.25 -6.04
C GLU A 270 20.96 -2.25 -4.89
N SER A 271 20.25 -1.87 -3.82
CA SER A 271 20.00 -2.71 -2.64
C SER A 271 18.71 -3.53 -2.71
N LEU A 272 17.99 -3.50 -3.84
CA LEU A 272 16.66 -4.09 -3.94
C LEU A 272 16.71 -5.62 -3.83
N VAL A 273 15.92 -6.18 -2.91
CA VAL A 273 15.85 -7.63 -2.64
C VAL A 273 14.57 -8.21 -3.21
N GLU A 274 13.44 -7.55 -2.98
CA GLU A 274 12.12 -8.01 -3.43
C GLU A 274 11.43 -6.95 -4.27
N ALA A 275 10.93 -7.35 -5.44
CA ALA A 275 10.15 -6.52 -6.34
C ALA A 275 8.83 -7.19 -6.72
N LYS A 276 7.74 -6.43 -6.67
CA LYS A 276 6.42 -6.80 -7.19
C LYS A 276 6.01 -5.81 -8.26
N LEU A 277 5.77 -6.32 -9.46
CA LEU A 277 5.38 -5.53 -10.62
C LEU A 277 3.98 -5.91 -11.08
N ASP A 278 3.16 -4.88 -11.23
CA ASP A 278 1.86 -4.94 -11.86
C ASP A 278 1.74 -3.87 -12.95
N LEU A 279 2.30 -4.18 -14.12
CA LEU A 279 2.31 -3.33 -15.28
C LEU A 279 1.15 -3.66 -16.22
N TYR A 280 0.49 -2.63 -16.73
CA TYR A 280 -0.55 -2.77 -17.76
C TYR A 280 -0.27 -1.86 -18.96
N PRO A 281 -0.75 -2.21 -20.17
CA PRO A 281 -0.50 -1.38 -21.35
C PRO A 281 -1.18 -0.02 -21.21
N ASP A 282 -0.47 1.05 -21.58
CA ASP A 282 -1.08 2.36 -21.73
C ASP A 282 -2.00 2.37 -22.97
N ARG A 283 -3.29 2.66 -22.75
CA ARG A 283 -4.31 2.69 -23.80
C ARG A 283 -4.31 4.00 -24.59
N ASN A 284 -3.66 5.04 -24.06
CA ASN A 284 -3.66 6.39 -24.62
C ASN A 284 -2.30 6.78 -25.20
N ALA A 285 -1.30 5.88 -25.17
CA ALA A 285 0.03 6.17 -25.68
C ALA A 285 0.01 6.31 -27.22
N GLY A 286 0.26 7.53 -27.70
CA GLY A 286 0.53 7.79 -29.12
C GLY A 286 1.87 7.22 -29.60
N GLU A 287 2.75 6.81 -28.68
CA GLU A 287 4.07 6.25 -28.94
C GLU A 287 4.31 4.96 -28.13
N ARG A 288 5.22 4.10 -28.58
CA ARG A 288 5.45 2.78 -27.98
C ARG A 288 6.10 2.90 -26.57
N PRO A 289 5.54 2.25 -25.53
CA PRO A 289 6.18 2.12 -24.21
C PRO A 289 7.54 1.43 -24.25
N ASP A 290 8.40 1.73 -23.26
CA ASP A 290 9.66 1.04 -23.01
C ASP A 290 9.87 0.88 -21.50
N VAL A 291 9.92 -0.38 -21.05
CA VAL A 291 10.13 -0.73 -19.63
C VAL A 291 11.54 -1.29 -19.39
N THR A 292 12.44 -1.22 -20.36
CA THR A 292 13.76 -1.84 -20.30
C THR A 292 14.59 -1.33 -19.14
N ASP A 293 14.68 -0.01 -18.96
CA ASP A 293 15.46 0.58 -17.87
C ASP A 293 14.90 0.24 -16.48
N LEU A 294 13.58 0.12 -16.36
CA LEU A 294 12.94 -0.36 -15.14
C LEU A 294 13.41 -1.77 -14.80
N ILE A 295 13.29 -2.71 -15.74
CA ILE A 295 13.70 -4.11 -15.52
C ILE A 295 15.21 -4.21 -15.28
N MET A 296 16.01 -3.45 -16.01
CA MET A 296 17.46 -3.39 -15.83
C MET A 296 17.85 -2.89 -14.43
N GLY A 297 17.14 -1.90 -13.89
CA GLY A 297 17.34 -1.42 -12.52
C GLY A 297 17.08 -2.48 -11.45
N MET A 298 16.21 -3.44 -11.73
CA MET A 298 15.85 -4.54 -10.82
C MET A 298 16.66 -5.83 -11.03
N ARG A 299 17.73 -5.82 -11.83
CA ARG A 299 18.53 -7.03 -12.16
C ARG A 299 19.13 -7.77 -10.96
N ASN A 300 19.27 -7.11 -9.81
CA ASN A 300 19.94 -7.64 -8.63
C ASN A 300 19.01 -8.30 -7.60
N VAL A 301 17.70 -8.32 -7.85
CA VAL A 301 16.70 -8.86 -6.90
C VAL A 301 16.87 -10.35 -6.62
N ASP A 302 16.50 -10.75 -5.42
CA ASP A 302 16.41 -12.14 -4.98
C ASP A 302 15.02 -12.72 -5.24
N ILE A 303 13.99 -11.86 -5.15
CA ILE A 303 12.58 -12.22 -5.29
C ILE A 303 11.90 -11.27 -6.29
N LEU A 304 11.33 -11.84 -7.34
CA LEU A 304 10.58 -11.08 -8.36
C LEU A 304 9.17 -11.65 -8.51
N HIS A 305 8.17 -10.80 -8.32
CA HIS A 305 6.77 -11.10 -8.61
C HIS A 305 6.29 -10.29 -9.81
N LEU A 306 5.74 -10.98 -10.81
CA LEU A 306 5.16 -10.41 -12.00
C LEU A 306 3.68 -10.77 -12.07
N SER A 307 2.81 -9.76 -12.17
CA SER A 307 1.39 -10.01 -12.45
C SER A 307 1.22 -10.67 -13.84
N PRO A 308 0.12 -11.40 -14.10
CA PRO A 308 -0.15 -11.99 -15.40
C PRO A 308 -0.12 -10.96 -16.56
N VAL A 309 -0.53 -9.72 -16.29
CA VAL A 309 -0.52 -8.63 -17.27
C VAL A 309 0.90 -8.11 -17.50
N SER A 310 1.70 -8.00 -16.44
CA SER A 310 3.11 -7.59 -16.52
C SER A 310 3.92 -8.49 -17.44
N VAL A 311 3.65 -9.79 -17.43
CA VAL A 311 4.31 -10.77 -18.31
C VAL A 311 4.13 -10.43 -19.78
N ASP A 312 2.90 -10.05 -20.17
CA ASP A 312 2.58 -9.64 -21.54
C ASP A 312 3.25 -8.30 -21.89
N VAL A 313 3.23 -7.33 -20.96
CA VAL A 313 3.90 -6.02 -21.13
C VAL A 313 5.40 -6.20 -21.35
N ILE A 314 6.08 -6.94 -20.48
CA ILE A 314 7.52 -7.20 -20.56
C ILE A 314 7.86 -7.90 -21.88
N TYR A 315 7.05 -8.89 -22.29
CA TYR A 315 7.25 -9.59 -23.55
C TYR A 315 7.15 -8.65 -24.77
N PHE A 316 6.24 -7.66 -24.76
CA PHE A 316 6.08 -6.76 -25.91
C PHE A 316 7.05 -5.58 -25.91
N TYR A 317 7.45 -5.08 -24.74
CA TYR A 317 8.16 -3.79 -24.63
C TYR A 317 9.58 -3.91 -24.08
N CYS A 318 10.05 -5.09 -23.71
CA CYS A 318 11.38 -5.27 -23.09
C CYS A 318 12.13 -6.53 -23.58
N TRP A 319 11.55 -7.34 -24.47
CA TRP A 319 12.08 -8.68 -24.82
C TRP A 319 13.59 -8.71 -25.16
N ASP A 320 14.07 -7.75 -25.94
CA ASP A 320 15.47 -7.70 -26.39
C ASP A 320 16.43 -7.08 -25.35
N GLY A 321 15.90 -6.46 -24.29
CA GLY A 321 16.63 -5.70 -23.27
C GLY A 321 16.63 -6.32 -21.88
N LEU A 322 16.16 -7.56 -21.73
CA LEU A 322 16.09 -8.21 -20.43
C LEU A 322 17.49 -8.50 -19.83
N PRO A 323 17.71 -8.22 -18.54
CA PRO A 323 18.98 -8.49 -17.87
C PRO A 323 19.19 -9.97 -17.54
N VAL A 324 20.44 -10.29 -17.19
CA VAL A 324 20.76 -11.49 -16.41
C VAL A 324 20.46 -11.23 -14.94
N PHE A 325 19.62 -12.07 -14.34
CA PHE A 325 19.26 -11.99 -12.93
C PHE A 325 20.17 -12.90 -12.09
N ASN A 326 21.38 -12.42 -11.79
CA ASN A 326 22.41 -13.23 -11.13
C ASN A 326 22.08 -13.65 -9.68
N ASN A 327 21.13 -12.97 -9.04
CA ASN A 327 20.75 -13.20 -7.65
C ASN A 327 19.35 -13.80 -7.49
N LEU A 328 18.53 -13.81 -8.53
CA LEU A 328 17.14 -14.24 -8.42
C LEU A 328 17.03 -15.70 -7.97
N VAL A 329 16.44 -15.89 -6.79
CA VAL A 329 16.20 -17.18 -6.14
C VAL A 329 14.74 -17.59 -6.28
N THR A 330 13.82 -16.62 -6.20
CA THR A 330 12.38 -16.85 -6.26
C THR A 330 11.74 -16.01 -7.37
N LEU A 331 11.09 -16.68 -8.32
CA LEU A 331 10.30 -16.04 -9.37
C LEU A 331 8.84 -16.40 -9.18
N SER A 332 7.97 -15.40 -9.12
CA SER A 332 6.52 -15.57 -9.14
C SER A 332 5.97 -14.93 -10.40
N MET A 333 5.23 -15.67 -11.21
CA MET A 333 4.59 -15.11 -12.39
C MET A 333 3.29 -15.84 -12.76
N GLY A 334 2.33 -15.10 -13.30
CA GLY A 334 1.16 -15.68 -13.95
C GLY A 334 1.30 -15.77 -15.47
N GLY A 335 0.17 -15.91 -16.16
CA GLY A 335 0.11 -15.76 -17.63
C GLY A 335 0.66 -16.94 -18.43
N ILE A 336 0.89 -18.09 -17.79
CA ILE A 336 1.44 -19.31 -18.42
C ILE A 336 0.46 -19.96 -19.42
N LYS A 337 -0.82 -19.56 -19.42
CA LYS A 337 -1.79 -19.92 -20.46
C LYS A 337 -1.40 -19.43 -21.86
N SER A 338 -0.57 -18.38 -21.96
CA SER A 338 -0.20 -17.78 -23.24
C SER A 338 1.18 -18.26 -23.71
N LYS A 339 1.35 -18.45 -25.02
CA LYS A 339 2.67 -18.74 -25.63
C LYS A 339 3.71 -17.67 -25.28
N ARG A 340 3.28 -16.42 -25.07
CA ARG A 340 4.13 -15.29 -24.68
C ARG A 340 4.65 -15.47 -23.26
N GLY A 341 3.78 -15.82 -22.32
CA GLY A 341 4.16 -16.14 -20.95
C GLY A 341 5.12 -17.32 -20.86
N CYS A 342 4.87 -18.41 -21.60
CA CYS A 342 5.79 -19.54 -21.67
C CYS A 342 7.17 -19.17 -22.22
N LYS A 343 7.22 -18.31 -23.26
CA LYS A 343 8.49 -17.80 -23.79
C LYS A 343 9.25 -16.96 -22.75
N LEU A 344 8.56 -16.06 -22.05
CA LEU A 344 9.19 -15.24 -21.01
C LEU A 344 9.69 -16.10 -19.85
N LEU A 345 8.91 -17.08 -19.40
CA LEU A 345 9.35 -18.05 -18.39
C LEU A 345 10.62 -18.79 -18.86
N ALA A 346 10.62 -19.35 -20.07
CA ALA A 346 11.78 -20.04 -20.62
C ALA A 346 13.02 -19.13 -20.68
N TYR A 347 12.84 -17.85 -21.02
CA TYR A 347 13.91 -16.87 -21.01
C TYR A 347 14.43 -16.60 -19.58
N LEU A 348 13.54 -16.31 -18.63
CA LEU A 348 13.90 -16.02 -17.24
C LEU A 348 14.58 -17.21 -16.57
N LEU A 349 14.13 -18.45 -16.84
CA LEU A 349 14.80 -19.67 -16.38
C LEU A 349 16.25 -19.75 -16.88
N LYS A 350 16.50 -19.34 -18.13
CA LYS A 350 17.85 -19.31 -18.70
C LYS A 350 18.73 -18.21 -18.10
N GLN A 351 18.15 -17.04 -17.83
CA GLN A 351 18.87 -15.87 -17.31
C GLN A 351 18.96 -15.78 -15.79
N SER A 352 18.44 -16.77 -15.06
CA SER A 352 18.42 -16.79 -13.60
C SER A 352 19.16 -18.03 -13.07
N PRO A 353 20.51 -18.01 -13.06
CA PRO A 353 21.31 -19.21 -12.79
C PRO A 353 21.18 -19.76 -11.35
N LYS A 354 20.68 -18.95 -10.42
CA LYS A 354 20.44 -19.29 -9.01
C LYS A 354 18.98 -19.56 -8.68
N LEU A 355 18.08 -19.55 -9.67
CA LEU A 355 16.65 -19.72 -9.41
C LEU A 355 16.36 -21.11 -8.82
N GLU A 356 15.78 -21.14 -7.63
CA GLU A 356 15.43 -22.37 -6.91
C GLU A 356 13.92 -22.53 -6.71
N THR A 357 13.18 -21.44 -6.60
CA THR A 357 11.74 -21.43 -6.34
C THR A 357 11.01 -20.76 -7.49
N LEU A 358 10.04 -21.48 -8.05
CA LEU A 358 9.12 -20.96 -9.06
C LEU A 358 7.69 -20.98 -8.49
N ILE A 359 7.03 -19.83 -8.50
CA ILE A 359 5.64 -19.67 -8.10
C ILE A 359 4.82 -19.33 -9.35
N ILE A 360 3.85 -20.17 -9.70
CA ILE A 360 2.97 -19.95 -10.84
C ILE A 360 1.57 -19.60 -10.35
N GLN A 361 1.05 -18.46 -10.81
CA GLN A 361 -0.34 -18.07 -10.57
C GLN A 361 -1.21 -18.60 -11.72
N ASP A 362 -2.27 -19.35 -11.39
CA ASP A 362 -3.27 -19.86 -12.34
C ASP A 362 -2.67 -20.66 -13.51
N LEU A 363 -2.24 -21.90 -13.23
CA LEU A 363 -1.81 -22.86 -14.25
C LEU A 363 -3.02 -23.57 -14.88
N ASN A 364 -3.78 -22.84 -15.70
CA ASN A 364 -4.89 -23.39 -16.49
C ASN A 364 -4.64 -23.23 -17.99
N GLY A 365 -5.00 -24.23 -18.80
CA GLY A 365 -4.86 -24.18 -20.26
C GLY A 365 -3.41 -24.31 -20.75
N TYR A 366 -2.50 -24.81 -19.91
CA TYR A 366 -1.11 -25.02 -20.29
C TYR A 366 -1.02 -26.12 -21.36
N HIS A 367 -0.55 -25.72 -22.53
CA HIS A 367 -0.21 -26.61 -23.61
C HIS A 367 1.28 -26.41 -23.90
N ARG A 368 2.03 -27.52 -24.07
CA ARG A 368 3.47 -27.52 -24.38
C ARG A 368 3.72 -26.81 -25.72
N SER A 369 3.84 -25.48 -25.66
CA SER A 369 4.04 -24.60 -26.80
C SER A 369 5.49 -24.11 -26.91
N VAL A 370 6.22 -24.15 -25.79
CA VAL A 370 7.62 -23.79 -25.63
C VAL A 370 8.23 -24.80 -24.66
N SER A 371 9.36 -25.40 -25.01
CA SER A 371 10.10 -26.25 -24.07
C SER A 371 10.96 -25.39 -23.16
N MET A 372 11.00 -25.74 -21.87
CA MET A 372 11.80 -25.00 -20.90
C MET A 372 13.27 -25.42 -20.99
N PRO A 373 14.22 -24.48 -20.82
CA PRO A 373 15.63 -24.82 -20.78
C PRO A 373 15.94 -25.64 -19.52
N LEU A 374 17.13 -26.27 -19.53
CA LEU A 374 17.70 -26.87 -18.33
C LEU A 374 17.73 -25.83 -17.21
N ASN A 375 17.11 -26.17 -16.09
CA ASN A 375 16.91 -25.29 -14.95
C ASN A 375 17.20 -26.05 -13.65
N LYS A 376 17.42 -25.30 -12.57
CA LYS A 376 17.77 -25.83 -11.25
C LYS A 376 16.63 -25.63 -10.23
N VAL A 377 15.40 -25.43 -10.72
CA VAL A 377 14.24 -25.21 -9.86
C VAL A 377 14.03 -26.45 -8.99
N LYS A 378 14.01 -26.23 -7.68
CA LYS A 378 13.82 -27.26 -6.65
C LYS A 378 12.41 -27.21 -6.07
N MET A 379 11.82 -26.02 -5.97
CA MET A 379 10.49 -25.83 -5.43
C MET A 379 9.58 -25.22 -6.49
N LEU A 380 8.46 -25.88 -6.76
CA LEU A 380 7.38 -25.34 -7.57
C LEU A 380 6.15 -25.13 -6.69
N HIS A 381 5.63 -23.91 -6.64
CA HIS A 381 4.39 -23.59 -5.96
C HIS A 381 3.37 -23.10 -6.98
N ILE A 382 2.23 -23.76 -7.09
CA ILE A 382 1.16 -23.36 -7.99
C ILE A 382 0.00 -22.84 -7.14
N LEU A 383 -0.33 -21.57 -7.35
CA LEU A 383 -1.42 -20.86 -6.70
C LEU A 383 -2.67 -20.91 -7.58
N ASP A 384 -3.84 -21.00 -6.94
CA ASP A 384 -5.16 -20.96 -7.57
C ASP A 384 -5.31 -21.95 -8.73
N TYR A 385 -4.98 -23.22 -8.48
CA TYR A 385 -4.97 -24.22 -9.55
C TYR A 385 -6.36 -24.70 -9.95
N HIS A 386 -6.71 -24.49 -11.23
CA HIS A 386 -7.96 -24.94 -11.84
C HIS A 386 -7.76 -25.81 -13.10
N GLY A 387 -6.52 -26.19 -13.40
CA GLY A 387 -6.18 -26.98 -14.59
C GLY A 387 -6.46 -28.47 -14.48
N THR A 388 -6.24 -29.20 -15.57
CA THR A 388 -6.38 -30.67 -15.60
C THR A 388 -5.10 -31.37 -15.18
N ALA A 389 -5.20 -32.57 -14.60
CA ALA A 389 -4.03 -33.35 -14.19
C ALA A 389 -3.02 -33.60 -15.33
N LEU A 390 -3.48 -33.65 -16.59
CA LEU A 390 -2.63 -33.78 -17.77
C LEU A 390 -1.78 -32.53 -18.01
N GLU A 391 -2.37 -31.34 -17.85
CA GLU A 391 -1.66 -30.06 -18.00
C GLU A 391 -0.56 -29.95 -16.95
N LEU A 392 -0.89 -30.21 -15.69
CA LEU A 392 0.07 -30.23 -14.59
C LEU A 392 1.19 -31.26 -14.81
N LYS A 393 0.84 -32.48 -15.22
CA LYS A 393 1.82 -33.52 -15.56
C LYS A 393 2.76 -33.06 -16.68
N THR A 394 2.21 -32.47 -17.74
CA THR A 394 3.00 -31.99 -18.88
C THR A 394 3.94 -30.86 -18.47
N PHE A 395 3.49 -29.97 -17.59
CA PHE A 395 4.32 -28.88 -17.06
C PHE A 395 5.45 -29.41 -16.17
N LEU A 396 5.16 -30.32 -15.24
CA LEU A 396 6.14 -30.89 -14.31
C LEU A 396 7.27 -31.63 -15.02
N GLN A 397 7.01 -32.24 -16.19
CA GLN A 397 8.04 -32.91 -17.00
C GLN A 397 9.16 -31.97 -17.47
N GLU A 398 8.93 -30.66 -17.50
CA GLU A 398 9.94 -29.66 -17.88
C GLU A 398 10.94 -29.35 -16.75
N PHE A 399 10.74 -29.89 -15.53
CA PHE A 399 11.53 -29.57 -14.34
C PHE A 399 12.09 -30.83 -13.69
N HIS A 400 13.36 -31.13 -13.98
CA HIS A 400 14.00 -32.37 -13.53
C HIS A 400 14.63 -32.32 -12.12
N CYS A 401 14.83 -31.12 -11.56
CA CYS A 401 15.47 -30.92 -10.26
C CYS A 401 14.47 -30.74 -9.09
N LEU A 402 13.17 -30.95 -9.34
CA LEU A 402 12.13 -30.73 -8.34
C LEU A 402 12.32 -31.63 -7.11
N VAL A 403 12.33 -30.99 -5.95
CA VAL A 403 12.35 -31.58 -4.61
C VAL A 403 11.00 -31.39 -3.92
N MET A 404 10.31 -30.29 -4.21
CA MET A 404 8.99 -29.99 -3.62
C MET A 404 8.05 -29.39 -4.66
N VAL A 405 6.81 -29.88 -4.66
CA VAL A 405 5.70 -29.27 -5.39
C VAL A 405 4.57 -28.99 -4.41
N GLN A 406 4.19 -27.72 -4.30
CA GLN A 406 3.05 -27.25 -3.53
C GLN A 406 1.95 -26.79 -4.49
N LEU A 407 0.72 -27.24 -4.24
CA LEU A 407 -0.46 -26.93 -5.04
C LEU A 407 -1.54 -26.38 -4.12
N ASP A 408 -1.94 -25.14 -4.31
CA ASP A 408 -3.07 -24.53 -3.60
C ASP A 408 -4.29 -24.61 -4.53
N ILE A 409 -5.34 -25.31 -4.10
CA ILE A 409 -6.57 -25.50 -4.87
C ILE A 409 -7.66 -24.62 -4.25
N THR A 410 -8.15 -23.65 -5.01
CA THR A 410 -9.27 -22.80 -4.63
C THR A 410 -10.58 -23.59 -4.72
N GLU A 411 -11.26 -23.75 -3.59
CA GLU A 411 -12.50 -24.54 -3.46
C GLU A 411 -13.63 -23.92 -4.29
N ALA A 412 -13.88 -24.49 -5.47
CA ALA A 412 -15.18 -24.44 -6.11
C ALA A 412 -15.59 -25.88 -6.47
N VAL A 413 -16.67 -26.34 -5.82
CA VAL A 413 -17.45 -27.56 -6.07
C VAL A 413 -17.03 -28.81 -5.30
N GLU A 414 -18.05 -29.55 -4.86
CA GLU A 414 -18.14 -30.71 -3.94
C GLU A 414 -17.25 -31.94 -4.27
N ASP A 415 -16.32 -31.85 -5.23
CA ASP A 415 -15.45 -32.95 -5.70
C ASP A 415 -13.99 -32.89 -5.19
N SER A 416 -13.64 -31.94 -4.32
CA SER A 416 -12.25 -31.61 -3.95
C SER A 416 -11.41 -32.79 -3.44
N VAL A 417 -12.02 -33.75 -2.73
CA VAL A 417 -11.32 -34.92 -2.15
C VAL A 417 -10.93 -35.95 -3.22
N GLN A 418 -11.80 -36.18 -4.21
CA GLN A 418 -11.54 -37.13 -5.29
C GLN A 418 -10.50 -36.56 -6.26
N THR A 419 -10.63 -35.28 -6.62
CA THR A 419 -9.65 -34.55 -7.44
C THR A 419 -8.26 -34.52 -6.80
N LYS A 420 -8.18 -34.32 -5.47
CA LYS A 420 -6.93 -34.36 -4.71
C LYS A 420 -6.28 -35.76 -4.72
N ARG A 421 -7.08 -36.83 -4.59
CA ARG A 421 -6.58 -38.22 -4.70
C ARG A 421 -6.12 -38.56 -6.10
N ASP A 422 -6.87 -38.15 -7.13
CA ASP A 422 -6.55 -38.44 -8.53
C ASP A 422 -5.29 -37.68 -8.97
N LEU A 423 -5.11 -36.43 -8.52
CA LEU A 423 -3.87 -35.67 -8.70
C LEU A 423 -2.69 -36.36 -7.99
N MET A 424 -2.85 -36.80 -6.73
CA MET A 424 -1.80 -37.52 -6.02
C MET A 424 -1.44 -38.85 -6.70
N MET A 425 -2.42 -39.60 -7.22
CA MET A 425 -2.17 -40.86 -7.93
C MET A 425 -1.49 -40.65 -9.29
N LEU A 426 -1.92 -39.65 -10.09
CA LEU A 426 -1.35 -39.38 -11.41
C LEU A 426 0.08 -38.81 -11.34
N LEU A 427 0.39 -38.06 -10.28
CA LEU A 427 1.67 -37.37 -10.12
C LEU A 427 2.73 -38.22 -9.41
N GLY A 428 2.34 -39.19 -8.58
CA GLY A 428 3.27 -40.14 -7.95
C GLY A 428 4.12 -40.93 -8.95
N ALA A 429 3.66 -41.10 -10.19
CA ALA A 429 4.42 -41.74 -11.28
C ALA A 429 5.27 -40.78 -12.13
N SER A 430 5.06 -39.47 -12.01
CA SER A 430 5.65 -38.45 -12.90
C SER A 430 6.71 -37.58 -12.22
N LEU A 431 6.77 -37.59 -10.89
CA LEU A 431 7.74 -36.85 -10.10
C LEU A 431 9.00 -37.69 -9.82
N PRO A 432 10.18 -37.06 -9.62
CA PRO A 432 11.37 -37.76 -9.14
C PRO A 432 11.07 -38.51 -7.84
N SER A 433 11.65 -39.69 -7.63
CA SER A 433 11.35 -40.60 -6.50
C SER A 433 11.57 -40.04 -5.09
N LYS A 434 12.14 -38.83 -4.96
CA LYS A 434 12.37 -38.10 -3.71
C LYS A 434 11.60 -36.77 -3.60
N CYS A 435 10.77 -36.44 -4.59
CA CYS A 435 10.04 -35.18 -4.62
C CYS A 435 8.80 -35.26 -3.70
N GLN A 436 8.68 -34.29 -2.79
CA GLN A 436 7.53 -34.15 -1.90
C GLN A 436 6.40 -33.40 -2.62
N PHE A 437 5.19 -33.94 -2.57
CA PHE A 437 4.01 -33.32 -3.16
C PHE A 437 3.03 -32.93 -2.05
N ARG A 438 2.69 -31.64 -1.95
CA ARG A 438 1.74 -31.11 -0.97
C ARG A 438 0.59 -30.42 -1.71
N VAL A 439 -0.63 -30.77 -1.33
CA VAL A 439 -1.84 -30.08 -1.79
C VAL A 439 -2.49 -29.45 -0.57
N THR A 440 -2.63 -28.14 -0.59
CA THR A 440 -3.21 -27.33 0.48
C THR A 440 -4.63 -26.94 0.14
#